data_AF-A0A9D6TQD7-F1
#
_entry.id   AF-A0A9D6TQD7-F1
#
_cell.length_a   1.000
_cell.length_b   1.000
_cell.length_c   1.000
_cell.angle_alpha   90.00
_cell.angle_beta   90.00
_cell.angle_gamma   90.00
#
_symmetry.space_group_name_H-M   'P 1'
#
loop_
_entity.id
_entity.type
_entity.pdbx_description
1 polymer ?
#
loop_
_entity_poly.entity_id
_entity_poly.type
_entity_poly.pdbx_seq_one_letter_code
_entity_poly.pdbx_strand_id
1 'polypeptide(L)'
;MSAPTSAVPAHADHGHDVSKFQIYIEIAMLLAVITGVEIVCVYIPLAKWIIVTTLVVLSAVKFMFVIFFFMHLRWDKPFCTILFFIGLVLAGGTMWALLQMFSVGASLPLPT
;
A
#
# COMPACT_ATOMS: atom_id res chain seq x y z
N MET A 1 -62.24 14.48 9.13
CA MET A 1 -61.93 14.27 7.70
C MET A 1 -60.49 13.84 7.63
N SER A 2 -60.26 12.63 7.13
CA SER A 2 -59.01 11.86 7.19
C SER A 2 -57.87 12.51 6.40
N ALA A 3 -56.64 12.32 6.88
CA ALA A 3 -55.41 12.68 6.16
C ALA A 3 -55.30 11.98 4.79
N PRO A 4 -54.40 12.48 3.95
CA PRO A 4 -53.43 11.56 3.38
C PRO A 4 -52.01 12.01 3.74
N THR A 5 -51.34 11.13 4.48
CA THR A 5 -49.90 11.03 4.59
C THR A 5 -49.30 10.94 3.17
N SER A 6 -48.68 12.02 2.70
CA SER A 6 -47.77 11.96 1.55
C SER A 6 -46.44 11.38 2.03
N ALA A 7 -46.37 10.05 2.11
CA ALA A 7 -45.11 9.35 2.25
C ALA A 7 -44.30 9.58 0.96
N VAL A 8 -43.36 10.53 1.02
CA VAL A 8 -42.32 10.66 0.00
C VAL A 8 -41.48 9.37 0.09
N PRO A 9 -41.35 8.58 -0.98
CA PRO A 9 -40.46 7.43 -0.94
C PRO A 9 -39.03 7.98 -0.81
N ALA A 10 -38.40 7.73 0.33
CA ALA A 10 -36.97 7.89 0.48
C ALA A 10 -36.31 6.96 -0.55
N HIS A 11 -35.79 7.54 -1.63
CA HIS A 11 -34.98 6.82 -2.60
C HIS A 11 -33.68 6.42 -1.89
N ALA A 12 -33.66 5.19 -1.37
CA ALA A 12 -32.47 4.57 -0.80
C ALA A 12 -31.52 4.19 -1.94
N ASP A 13 -30.73 5.16 -2.40
CA ASP A 13 -29.59 4.99 -3.30
C ASP A 13 -28.41 4.36 -2.51
N HIS A 14 -28.61 3.13 -2.01
CA HIS A 14 -27.65 2.43 -1.13
C HIS A 14 -27.00 1.20 -1.79
N GLY A 15 -27.17 1.01 -3.09
CA GLY A 15 -26.63 -0.16 -3.81
C GLY A 15 -25.14 -0.06 -4.17
N HIS A 16 -24.59 1.15 -4.35
CA HIS A 16 -23.30 1.30 -5.01
C HIS A 16 -22.09 1.31 -4.06
N ASP A 17 -22.27 1.64 -2.78
CA ASP A 17 -21.18 1.71 -1.80
C ASP A 17 -20.89 0.37 -1.11
N VAL A 18 -21.89 -0.50 -1.00
CA VAL A 18 -21.73 -1.84 -0.41
C VAL A 18 -20.76 -2.69 -1.22
N SER A 19 -20.78 -2.58 -2.56
CA SER A 19 -19.91 -3.36 -3.44
C SER A 19 -18.43 -2.97 -3.32
N LYS A 20 -18.12 -1.66 -3.19
CA LYS A 20 -16.73 -1.20 -3.01
C LYS A 20 -16.18 -1.62 -1.65
N PHE A 21 -17.00 -1.54 -0.61
CA PHE A 21 -16.63 -1.97 0.75
C PHE A 21 -16.26 -3.46 0.80
N GLN A 22 -16.99 -4.31 0.09
CA GLN A 22 -16.67 -5.73 -0.03
C GLN A 22 -15.30 -5.98 -0.68
N ILE A 23 -14.97 -5.23 -1.73
CA ILE A 23 -13.67 -5.34 -2.41
C ILE A 23 -12.52 -4.96 -1.46
N TYR A 24 -12.68 -3.89 -0.67
CA TYR A 24 -11.66 -3.50 0.32
C TYR A 24 -11.42 -4.57 1.38
N ILE A 25 -12.49 -5.19 1.89
CA ILE A 25 -12.39 -6.27 2.87
C ILE A 25 -11.70 -7.50 2.27
N GLU A 26 -12.03 -7.87 1.03
CA GLU A 26 -11.42 -9.00 0.34
C GLU A 26 -9.90 -8.80 0.20
N ILE A 27 -9.48 -7.59 -0.17
CA ILE A 27 -8.07 -7.24 -0.30
C ILE A 27 -7.38 -7.18 1.06
N ALA A 28 -8.05 -6.66 2.09
CA ALA A 28 -7.53 -6.68 3.47
C ALA A 28 -7.21 -8.11 3.92
N MET A 29 -8.13 -9.03 3.67
CA MET A 29 -7.97 -10.45 3.98
C MET A 29 -6.82 -11.07 3.19
N LEU A 30 -6.69 -10.76 1.89
CA LEU A 30 -5.56 -11.21 1.08
C LEU A 30 -4.23 -10.72 1.67
N LEU A 31 -4.13 -9.45 2.07
CA LEU A 31 -2.90 -8.89 2.66
C LEU A 31 -2.57 -9.55 4.00
N ALA A 32 -3.58 -9.84 4.81
CA ALA A 32 -3.41 -10.57 6.07
C ALA A 32 -2.86 -11.98 5.80
N VAL A 33 -3.38 -12.70 4.79
CA VAL A 33 -2.88 -14.02 4.39
C VAL A 33 -1.43 -13.93 3.92
N ILE A 34 -1.08 -12.96 3.06
CA ILE A 34 0.31 -12.78 2.59
C ILE A 34 1.24 -12.49 3.78
N THR A 35 0.78 -11.74 4.78
CA THR A 35 1.56 -11.47 6.01
C THR A 35 1.73 -12.73 6.87
N GLY A 36 0.69 -13.55 6.99
CA GLY A 36 0.79 -14.84 7.67
C GLY A 36 1.79 -15.78 6.98
N VAL A 37 1.74 -15.86 5.64
CA VAL A 37 2.69 -16.64 4.83
C VAL A 37 4.12 -16.11 5.00
N GLU A 38 4.30 -14.80 5.04
CA GLU A 38 5.61 -14.18 5.27
C GLU A 38 6.23 -14.61 6.60
N ILE A 39 5.46 -14.58 7.69
CA ILE A 39 5.94 -14.99 9.02
C ILE A 39 6.37 -16.47 9.00
N VAL A 40 5.57 -17.34 8.38
CA VAL A 40 5.91 -18.77 8.25
C VAL A 40 7.19 -18.95 7.42
N CYS A 41 7.33 -18.20 6.33
CA CYS A 41 8.49 -18.28 5.44
C CYS A 41 9.79 -17.84 6.14
N VAL A 42 9.72 -16.83 7.00
CA VAL A 42 10.85 -16.38 7.84
C VAL A 42 11.27 -17.43 8.87
N TYR A 43 10.33 -18.25 9.34
CA TYR A 43 10.62 -19.29 10.33
C TYR A 43 11.36 -20.50 9.74
N ILE A 44 11.29 -20.71 8.43
CA ILE A 44 12.00 -21.81 7.76
C ILE A 44 13.48 -21.41 7.59
N PRO A 45 14.45 -22.29 7.97
CA PRO A 45 15.87 -22.02 7.82
C PRO A 45 16.33 -22.14 6.35
N LEU A 46 15.89 -21.21 5.51
CA LEU A 46 16.34 -21.08 4.12
C LEU A 46 17.67 -20.30 4.03
N ALA A 47 18.26 -20.27 2.84
CA ALA A 47 19.40 -19.41 2.57
C ALA A 47 19.05 -17.94 2.84
N LYS A 48 19.88 -17.24 3.61
CA LYS A 48 19.66 -15.83 4.03
C LYS A 48 19.32 -14.90 2.86
N TRP A 49 19.98 -15.09 1.71
CA TRP A 49 19.75 -14.29 0.51
C TRP A 49 18.32 -14.45 -0.02
N ILE A 50 17.80 -15.69 -0.03
CA ILE A 50 16.43 -15.98 -0.47
C ILE A 50 15.42 -15.33 0.47
N ILE A 51 15.63 -15.43 1.79
CA ILE A 51 14.75 -14.81 2.80
C ILE A 51 14.68 -13.29 2.59
N VAL A 52 15.83 -12.64 2.45
CA VAL A 52 15.89 -11.18 2.26
C VAL A 52 15.19 -10.78 0.96
N THR A 53 15.47 -11.45 -0.16
CA THR A 53 14.81 -11.16 -1.44
C THR A 53 13.30 -11.37 -1.36
N THR A 54 12.83 -12.47 -0.76
CA THR A 54 11.40 -12.74 -0.59
C THR A 54 10.72 -11.69 0.27
N LEU A 55 11.34 -11.28 1.39
CA LEU A 55 10.80 -10.23 2.26
C LEU A 55 10.69 -8.88 1.55
N VAL A 56 11.71 -8.49 0.79
CA VAL A 56 11.68 -7.25 0.01
C VAL A 56 10.57 -7.29 -1.04
N VAL A 57 10.43 -8.40 -1.77
CA VAL A 57 9.38 -8.58 -2.78
C VAL A 57 7.99 -8.56 -2.14
N LEU A 58 7.77 -9.31 -1.06
CA LEU A 58 6.47 -9.35 -0.37
C LEU A 58 6.10 -7.99 0.23
N SER A 59 7.06 -7.25 0.77
CA SER A 59 6.87 -5.89 1.26
C SER A 59 6.46 -4.93 0.13
N ALA A 60 7.16 -4.98 -1.01
CA ALA A 60 6.83 -4.15 -2.17
C ALA A 60 5.43 -4.48 -2.73
N VAL A 61 5.07 -5.75 -2.81
CA VAL A 61 3.73 -6.19 -3.27
C VAL A 61 2.65 -5.69 -2.32
N LYS A 62 2.82 -5.87 -0.99
CA LYS A 62 1.87 -5.37 0.02
C LYS A 62 1.68 -3.86 -0.11
N PHE A 63 2.80 -3.13 -0.17
CA PHE A 63 2.78 -1.69 -0.34
C PHE A 63 1.99 -1.29 -1.59
N MET A 64 2.21 -1.98 -2.72
CA MET A 64 1.52 -1.72 -3.97
C MET A 64 0.00 -1.97 -3.85
N PHE A 65 -0.42 -3.06 -3.23
CA PHE A 65 -1.85 -3.29 -2.97
C PHE A 65 -2.46 -2.23 -2.05
N VAL A 66 -1.73 -1.79 -1.02
CA VAL A 66 -2.19 -0.72 -0.11
C VAL A 66 -2.44 0.57 -0.86
N ILE A 67 -1.51 1.00 -1.71
CA ILE A 67 -1.67 2.27 -2.46
C ILE A 67 -2.79 2.15 -3.50
N PHE A 68 -2.83 1.07 -4.28
CA PHE A 68 -3.80 0.96 -5.38
C PHE A 68 -5.23 0.84 -4.87
N PHE A 69 -5.43 0.10 -3.78
CA PHE A 69 -6.77 -0.18 -3.27
C PHE A 69 -7.09 0.67 -2.05
N PHE A 70 -6.34 0.58 -0.96
CA PHE A 70 -6.70 1.32 0.27
C PHE A 70 -6.54 2.84 0.19
N MET A 71 -5.61 3.36 -0.62
CA MET A 71 -5.55 4.81 -0.91
C MET A 71 -6.48 5.26 -2.04
N HIS A 72 -7.44 4.42 -2.46
CA HIS A 72 -8.45 4.72 -3.48
C HIS A 72 -7.92 5.02 -4.89
N LEU A 73 -6.61 4.95 -5.15
CA LEU A 73 -5.99 5.25 -6.45
C LEU A 73 -6.62 4.51 -7.65
N ARG A 74 -7.18 3.33 -7.44
CA ARG A 74 -7.93 2.57 -8.47
C ARG A 74 -9.22 3.27 -8.94
N TRP A 75 -9.88 4.01 -8.05
CA TRP A 75 -11.15 4.71 -8.28
C TRP A 75 -11.03 6.23 -8.30
N ASP A 76 -9.88 6.77 -7.89
CA ASP A 76 -9.57 8.19 -7.92
C ASP A 76 -9.05 8.67 -9.28
N LYS A 77 -8.95 9.99 -9.45
CA LYS A 77 -8.39 10.60 -10.67
C LYS A 77 -6.92 10.18 -10.85
N PRO A 78 -6.46 9.94 -12.10
CA PRO A 78 -5.08 9.53 -12.39
C PRO A 78 -4.02 10.56 -11.92
N PHE A 79 -4.44 11.80 -11.63
CA PHE A 79 -3.62 12.83 -11.04
C PHE A 79 -3.06 12.45 -9.66
N CYS A 80 -3.86 11.82 -8.78
CA CYS A 80 -3.40 11.36 -7.48
C CYS A 80 -2.31 10.29 -7.63
N THR A 81 -2.44 9.41 -8.63
CA THR A 81 -1.44 8.38 -8.95
C THR A 81 -0.13 9.00 -9.39
N ILE A 82 -0.18 9.99 -10.28
CA ILE A 82 1.02 10.69 -10.75
C ILE A 82 1.72 11.39 -9.59
N LEU A 83 0.99 12.11 -8.73
CA LEU A 83 1.57 12.81 -7.58
C LEU A 83 2.24 11.82 -6.60
N PHE A 84 1.60 10.68 -6.34
CA PHE A 84 2.17 9.63 -5.51
C PHE A 84 3.47 9.06 -6.11
N PHE A 85 3.49 8.76 -7.40
CA PHE A 85 4.69 8.26 -8.08
C PHE A 85 5.82 9.29 -8.10
N ILE A 86 5.53 10.57 -8.29
CA ILE A 86 6.53 11.65 -8.16
C ILE A 86 7.12 11.64 -6.74
N GLY A 87 6.28 11.53 -5.72
CA GLY A 87 6.74 11.40 -4.33
C GLY A 87 7.60 10.16 -4.09
N LEU A 88 7.20 9.00 -4.64
CA LEU A 88 7.94 7.74 -4.53
C LEU A 88 9.32 7.84 -5.21
N VAL A 89 9.39 8.45 -6.40
CA VAL A 89 10.65 8.66 -7.13
C VAL A 89 11.54 9.66 -6.39
N LEU A 90 10.98 10.75 -5.86
CA LEU A 90 11.76 11.70 -5.06
C LEU A 90 12.27 11.08 -3.76
N ALA A 91 11.45 10.30 -3.05
CA ALA A 91 11.87 9.61 -1.83
C ALA A 91 12.95 8.55 -2.12
N GLY A 92 12.74 7.72 -3.15
CA GLY A 92 13.73 6.73 -3.58
C GLY A 92 15.03 7.38 -4.07
N GLY A 93 14.92 8.46 -4.83
CA GLY A 93 16.06 9.22 -5.35
C GLY A 93 16.86 9.91 -4.24
N THR A 94 16.19 10.53 -3.26
CA THR A 94 16.88 11.14 -2.11
C THR A 94 17.51 10.08 -1.21
N MET A 95 16.82 8.97 -0.92
CA MET A 95 17.39 7.83 -0.20
C MET A 95 18.65 7.30 -0.90
N TRP A 96 18.60 7.10 -2.22
CA TRP A 96 19.74 6.67 -3.02
C TRP A 96 20.90 7.68 -2.97
N ALA A 97 20.59 8.97 -3.13
CA ALA A 97 21.59 10.04 -3.08
C ALA A 97 22.30 10.09 -1.73
N LEU A 98 21.56 9.92 -0.62
CA LEU A 98 22.13 9.85 0.72
C LEU A 98 23.04 8.63 0.90
N LEU A 99 22.63 7.45 0.41
CA LEU A 99 23.46 6.25 0.44
C LEU A 99 24.78 6.45 -0.31
N GLN A 100 24.75 7.10 -1.47
CA GLN A 100 25.96 7.43 -2.21
C GLN A 100 26.82 8.45 -1.46
N MET A 101 26.21 9.49 -0.87
CA MET A 101 26.94 10.49 -0.09
C MET A 101 27.67 9.88 1.10
N PHE A 102 27.04 8.96 1.84
CA PHE A 102 27.67 8.25 2.95
C PHE A 102 28.63 7.13 2.51
N SER A 103 28.50 6.62 1.29
CA SER A 103 29.41 5.63 0.73
C SER A 103 30.69 6.24 0.16
N VAL A 104 30.68 7.53 -0.19
CA VAL A 104 31.88 8.24 -0.64
C VAL A 104 32.82 8.40 0.57
N GLY A 105 34.02 7.82 0.49
CA GLY A 105 35.01 7.72 1.58
C GLY A 105 35.57 9.03 2.16
N ALA A 106 34.92 10.17 1.92
CA ALA A 106 35.20 11.46 2.54
C ALA A 106 34.78 11.52 4.03
N SER A 107 34.13 10.48 4.56
CA SER A 107 33.77 10.36 5.99
C SER A 107 34.81 9.62 6.84
N LEU A 108 35.98 9.27 6.29
CA LEU A 108 37.08 8.72 7.09
C LEU A 108 37.59 9.79 8.07
N PRO A 109 37.69 9.51 9.39
CA PRO A 109 38.42 10.39 10.28
C PRO A 109 39.88 10.50 9.80
N LEU A 110 40.37 11.73 9.72
CA LEU A 110 41.77 12.01 9.35
C LEU A 110 42.69 11.16 10.23
N PRO A 111 43.70 10.47 9.64
CA PRO A 111 44.73 9.83 10.45
C PRO A 111 45.41 10.91 11.29
N THR A 112 45.22 10.84 12.61
CA THR A 112 46.04 11.56 13.59
C THR A 112 47.41 10.92 13.69
#